data_AF-A0A1H5AAJ5-F1
#
_entry.id   AF-A0A1H5AAJ5-F1
#
_cell.length_a   1.000
_cell.length_b   1.000
_cell.length_c   1.000
_cell.angle_alpha   90.00
_cell.angle_beta   90.00
_cell.angle_gamma   90.00
#
_symmetry.space_group_name_H-M   'P 1'
#
loop_
_entity.id
_entity.type
_entity.pdbx_description
1 polymer ?
#
loop_
_entity_poly.entity_id
_entity_poly.type
_entity_poly.pdbx_seq_one_letter_code
_entity_poly.pdbx_strand_id
1 'polypeptide(L)'
;MPTPRRASWAWSGADPIRWSRRGDAASRDLARWRAHLAGIRPDADPSEADWWDTTWGSGDAQPAVGFLVPAGFEAYARILHPARDRDGDPATWAAVAEEMGTTLHPEAQWHRLAARSSPSDHGPPHGTGWAGGDPHEGLLDRRLLAALADVLARHTGTPEDTVVAFWDGYGVWPTAWRDLPTARQPGRDYFLFRRPVADVERLCAEAPSVGHALGPDATSGTITVFIPDGQPPAPPPTPDEHLAMWAPHAWQSPSEWWPADRAWAMSNDTDLDSTLVGGSRALVDDLVADELLEVLPWPVDGSLWSSADDVNH
;
A
#
# COMPACT_ATOMS: atom_id res chain seq x y z
N MET A 1 8.49 34.28 -18.59
CA MET A 1 8.91 32.88 -18.39
C MET A 1 10.43 32.80 -18.53
N PRO A 2 11.18 32.53 -17.44
CA PRO A 2 12.58 32.15 -17.55
C PRO A 2 12.75 30.64 -17.31
N THR A 3 13.55 30.02 -18.18
CA THR A 3 13.94 28.60 -18.18
C THR A 3 14.67 28.15 -16.90
N PRO A 4 14.41 26.94 -16.36
CA PRO A 4 15.16 26.40 -15.25
C PRO A 4 16.59 26.04 -15.68
N ARG A 5 17.60 26.49 -14.92
CA ARG A 5 19.00 26.09 -15.09
C ARG A 5 19.27 24.80 -14.32
N ARG A 6 19.71 23.76 -15.01
CA ARG A 6 20.36 22.60 -14.38
C ARG A 6 21.77 23.01 -13.94
N ALA A 7 22.10 22.81 -12.67
CA ALA A 7 23.46 22.91 -12.17
C ALA A 7 23.87 21.55 -11.58
N SER A 8 25.06 21.08 -11.95
CA SER A 8 25.71 19.88 -11.43
C SER A 8 26.87 20.30 -10.54
N TRP A 9 26.97 19.75 -9.33
CA TRP A 9 28.01 20.09 -8.36
C TRP A 9 28.65 18.82 -7.79
N ALA A 10 29.98 18.81 -7.70
CA ALA A 10 30.76 17.82 -6.95
C ALA A 10 31.03 18.37 -5.54
N TRP A 11 30.88 17.52 -4.51
CA TRP A 11 30.95 17.90 -3.10
C TRP A 11 32.35 17.69 -2.48
N SER A 12 32.74 18.60 -1.58
CA SER A 12 33.84 18.42 -0.62
C SER A 12 33.46 18.99 0.77
N GLY A 13 33.37 18.12 1.78
CA GLY A 13 33.77 18.34 3.18
C GLY A 13 32.86 19.09 4.19
N ALA A 14 32.42 18.34 5.23
CA ALA A 14 32.11 18.66 6.66
C ALA A 14 30.98 19.68 7.00
N ASP A 15 30.12 19.55 8.04
CA ASP A 15 29.94 18.63 9.20
C ASP A 15 28.42 18.61 9.59
N PRO A 16 27.83 17.48 10.05
CA PRO A 16 26.40 17.35 10.36
C PRO A 16 26.00 17.71 11.82
N ILE A 17 24.74 18.14 12.02
CA ILE A 17 24.15 18.45 13.34
C ILE A 17 23.58 17.18 14.00
N ARG A 18 23.81 17.09 15.33
CA ARG A 18 23.58 15.94 16.20
C ARG A 18 22.12 15.79 16.69
N TRP A 19 21.63 14.56 16.65
CA TRP A 19 20.63 14.06 17.59
C TRP A 19 21.29 13.75 18.95
N SER A 20 20.54 13.87 20.05
CA SER A 20 20.99 14.02 21.45
C SER A 20 22.31 13.33 21.90
N ARG A 21 23.04 13.99 22.82
CA ARG A 21 24.41 13.68 23.35
C ARG A 21 24.79 12.18 23.40
N ARG A 22 25.24 11.60 22.29
CA ARG A 22 26.28 10.55 22.13
C ARG A 22 26.47 10.28 20.62
N GLY A 23 27.24 11.15 19.95
CA GLY A 23 27.39 11.15 18.49
C GLY A 23 27.91 9.85 17.86
N ASP A 24 28.65 9.03 18.62
CA ASP A 24 29.18 7.76 18.12
C ASP A 24 28.17 6.61 18.20
N ALA A 25 27.17 6.67 19.08
CA ALA A 25 26.17 5.61 19.23
C ALA A 25 25.05 5.76 18.19
N ALA A 26 24.50 6.97 18.05
CA ALA A 26 23.44 7.25 17.08
C ALA A 26 23.90 7.06 15.62
N SER A 27 25.17 7.39 15.31
CA SER A 27 25.76 7.14 13.99
C SER A 27 26.03 5.65 13.75
N ARG A 28 26.45 4.89 14.78
CA ARG A 28 26.59 3.42 14.68
C ARG A 28 25.25 2.73 14.53
N ASP A 29 24.20 3.21 15.19
CA ASP A 29 22.84 2.69 15.05
C ASP A 29 22.28 2.99 13.65
N LEU A 30 22.53 4.19 13.11
CA LEU A 30 22.13 4.55 11.75
C LEU A 30 22.89 3.74 10.68
N ALA A 31 24.21 3.56 10.83
CA ALA A 31 24.99 2.75 9.90
C ALA A 31 24.58 1.27 9.94
N ARG A 32 24.31 0.73 11.14
CA ARG A 32 23.78 -0.63 11.30
C ARG A 32 22.40 -0.76 10.67
N TRP A 33 21.52 0.21 10.88
CA TRP A 33 20.18 0.20 10.30
C TRP A 33 20.21 0.34 8.78
N ARG A 34 21.06 1.22 8.23
CA ARG A 34 21.33 1.32 6.79
C ARG A 34 21.78 -0.02 6.22
N ALA A 35 22.74 -0.68 6.87
CA ALA A 35 23.24 -1.99 6.44
C ALA A 35 22.16 -3.08 6.51
N HIS A 36 21.30 -3.04 7.53
CA HIS A 36 20.13 -3.92 7.66
C HIS A 36 19.15 -3.72 6.50
N LEU A 37 18.70 -2.49 6.25
CA LEU A 37 17.78 -2.17 5.16
C LEU A 37 18.38 -2.52 3.79
N ALA A 38 19.65 -2.21 3.55
CA ALA A 38 20.34 -2.56 2.31
C ALA A 38 20.47 -4.09 2.06
N GLY A 39 20.27 -4.90 3.10
CA GLY A 39 20.22 -6.36 3.00
C GLY A 39 18.86 -6.92 2.57
N ILE A 40 17.79 -6.12 2.64
CA ILE A 40 16.45 -6.51 2.20
C ILE A 40 16.42 -6.50 0.68
N ARG A 41 15.87 -7.56 0.08
CA ARG A 41 15.70 -7.71 -1.37
C ARG A 41 14.59 -8.73 -1.65
N PRO A 42 13.95 -8.66 -2.83
CA PRO A 42 13.04 -9.71 -3.29
C PRO A 42 13.80 -11.05 -3.29
N ASP A 43 13.18 -12.08 -2.74
CA ASP A 43 13.81 -13.38 -2.48
C ASP A 43 12.91 -14.59 -2.74
N ALA A 44 11.66 -14.38 -3.15
CA ALA A 44 10.78 -15.42 -3.64
C ALA A 44 10.91 -15.59 -5.16
N ASP A 45 10.67 -16.82 -5.64
CA ASP A 45 10.65 -17.12 -7.07
C ASP A 45 9.37 -16.54 -7.70
N PRO A 46 9.45 -15.77 -8.81
CA PRO A 46 8.26 -15.24 -9.50
C PRO A 46 7.22 -16.30 -9.88
N SER A 47 7.64 -17.54 -10.12
CA SER A 47 6.72 -18.64 -10.46
C SER A 47 5.79 -19.04 -9.32
N GLU A 48 6.04 -18.58 -8.09
CA GLU A 48 5.10 -18.72 -6.97
C GLU A 48 3.75 -18.06 -7.22
N ALA A 49 3.65 -17.17 -8.20
CA ALA A 49 2.42 -16.50 -8.59
C ALA A 49 1.72 -17.15 -9.82
N ASP A 50 2.32 -18.18 -10.44
CA ASP A 50 1.80 -18.80 -11.68
C ASP A 50 0.46 -19.53 -11.53
N TRP A 51 0.03 -19.78 -10.29
CA TRP A 51 -1.23 -20.45 -9.99
C TRP A 51 -2.44 -19.54 -10.08
N TRP A 52 -2.22 -18.24 -10.00
CA TRP A 52 -3.24 -17.25 -10.23
C TRP A 52 -3.41 -17.13 -11.73
N ASP A 53 -4.57 -17.56 -12.26
CA ASP A 53 -4.87 -17.39 -13.68
C ASP A 53 -5.02 -15.90 -14.00
N THR A 54 -4.09 -15.37 -14.78
CA THR A 54 -4.03 -13.95 -15.16
C THR A 54 -4.58 -13.69 -16.56
N THR A 55 -5.20 -14.68 -17.20
CA THR A 55 -5.75 -14.52 -18.55
C THR A 55 -6.96 -13.58 -18.55
N TRP A 56 -6.68 -12.30 -18.74
CA TRP A 56 -7.69 -11.26 -18.90
C TRP A 56 -7.98 -10.99 -20.38
N GLY A 57 -9.27 -10.95 -20.73
CA GLY A 57 -9.73 -10.48 -22.03
C GLY A 57 -10.08 -8.99 -21.96
N SER A 58 -9.68 -8.20 -22.95
CA SER A 58 -10.14 -6.81 -23.09
C SER A 58 -11.62 -6.78 -23.47
N GLY A 59 -12.53 -6.58 -22.51
CA GLY A 59 -13.97 -6.38 -22.72
C GLY A 59 -14.79 -6.36 -21.43
N ASP A 60 -15.72 -5.37 -21.34
CA ASP A 60 -16.74 -5.05 -20.30
C ASP A 60 -16.38 -5.23 -18.81
N ALA A 61 -17.26 -4.75 -17.91
CA ALA A 61 -17.03 -4.72 -16.46
C ALA A 61 -16.93 -6.15 -15.88
N GLN A 62 -15.71 -6.69 -15.84
CA GLN A 62 -15.45 -8.03 -15.34
C GLN A 62 -15.58 -8.10 -13.82
N PRO A 63 -15.97 -9.27 -13.28
CA PRO A 63 -15.92 -9.52 -11.85
C PRO A 63 -14.53 -9.24 -11.29
N ALA A 64 -14.49 -8.73 -10.06
CA ALA A 64 -13.23 -8.54 -9.34
C ALA A 64 -12.54 -9.88 -9.02
N VAL A 65 -13.32 -10.94 -8.79
CA VAL A 65 -12.78 -12.30 -8.62
C VAL A 65 -12.34 -12.86 -9.96
N GLY A 66 -11.15 -13.46 -9.98
CA GLY A 66 -10.45 -13.91 -11.18
C GLY A 66 -9.57 -12.82 -11.82
N PHE A 67 -9.86 -11.55 -11.55
CA PHE A 67 -9.04 -10.42 -12.01
C PHE A 67 -8.16 -9.87 -10.88
N LEU A 68 -8.76 -9.27 -9.85
CA LEU A 68 -8.07 -8.63 -8.74
C LEU A 68 -7.67 -9.60 -7.64
N VAL A 69 -8.37 -10.73 -7.49
CA VAL A 69 -8.07 -11.79 -6.52
C VAL A 69 -8.30 -13.15 -7.18
N PRO A 70 -7.54 -14.21 -6.89
CA PRO A 70 -7.72 -15.50 -7.55
C PRO A 70 -9.13 -16.07 -7.40
N ALA A 71 -9.64 -16.70 -8.46
CA ALA A 71 -10.87 -17.46 -8.42
C ALA A 71 -10.68 -18.82 -7.73
N GLY A 72 -11.78 -19.44 -7.29
CA GLY A 72 -11.80 -20.82 -6.79
C GLY A 72 -11.80 -21.00 -5.27
N PHE A 73 -11.82 -19.91 -4.50
CA PHE A 73 -12.04 -19.96 -3.06
C PHE A 73 -13.53 -20.20 -2.74
N GLU A 74 -13.81 -20.73 -1.54
CA GLU A 74 -15.18 -20.94 -1.05
C GLU A 74 -15.94 -19.62 -0.87
N ALA A 75 -15.19 -18.55 -0.60
CA ALA A 75 -15.68 -17.36 0.05
C ALA A 75 -14.78 -16.16 -0.23
N TYR A 76 -15.39 -14.98 -0.39
CA TYR A 76 -14.67 -13.72 -0.59
C TYR A 76 -15.18 -12.63 0.36
N ALA A 77 -14.29 -11.69 0.68
CA ALA A 77 -14.56 -10.52 1.50
C ALA A 77 -13.91 -9.28 0.90
N ARG A 78 -14.52 -8.13 1.12
CA ARG A 78 -13.97 -6.80 0.84
C ARG A 78 -13.79 -6.07 2.15
N ILE A 79 -12.55 -5.72 2.46
CA ILE A 79 -12.16 -4.91 3.62
C ILE A 79 -12.07 -3.47 3.14
N LEU A 80 -12.88 -2.58 3.70
CA LEU A 80 -12.94 -1.18 3.32
C LEU A 80 -11.83 -0.40 4.01
N HIS A 81 -11.07 0.40 3.26
CA HIS A 81 -10.08 1.26 3.88
C HIS A 81 -10.80 2.44 4.57
N PRO A 82 -10.38 2.82 5.78
CA PRO A 82 -11.06 3.88 6.52
C PRO A 82 -10.89 5.21 5.79
N ALA A 83 -11.97 5.97 5.72
CA ALA A 83 -11.93 7.38 5.40
C ALA A 83 -11.39 8.18 6.59
N ARG A 84 -11.37 9.51 6.47
CA ARG A 84 -11.12 10.41 7.61
C ARG A 84 -12.30 11.33 7.82
N ASP A 85 -12.61 11.65 9.06
CA ASP A 85 -13.57 12.70 9.39
C ASP A 85 -12.96 14.12 9.26
N ARG A 86 -13.69 15.13 9.74
CA ARG A 86 -13.28 16.54 9.66
C ARG A 86 -12.10 16.87 10.57
N ASP A 87 -11.91 16.11 11.63
CA ASP A 87 -10.81 16.28 12.59
C ASP A 87 -9.57 15.45 12.18
N GLY A 88 -9.73 14.58 11.17
CA GLY A 88 -8.67 13.73 10.60
C GLY A 88 -8.63 12.34 11.21
N ASP A 89 -9.56 12.01 12.10
CA ASP A 89 -9.68 10.71 12.74
C ASP A 89 -10.31 9.68 11.78
N PRO A 90 -9.99 8.38 11.94
CA PRO A 90 -10.54 7.33 11.08
C PRO A 90 -12.07 7.26 11.12
N ALA A 91 -12.70 7.19 9.94
CA ALA A 91 -14.13 7.02 9.77
C ALA A 91 -14.44 5.79 8.92
N THR A 92 -15.45 5.02 9.33
CA THR A 92 -15.96 3.88 8.57
C THR A 92 -16.82 4.34 7.40
N TRP A 93 -16.89 3.55 6.34
CA TRP A 93 -17.78 3.79 5.21
C TRP A 93 -19.25 3.77 5.66
N ALA A 94 -19.60 2.95 6.65
CA ALA A 94 -20.93 2.94 7.24
C ALA A 94 -21.29 4.29 7.89
N ALA A 95 -20.35 4.91 8.63
CA ALA A 95 -20.58 6.23 9.23
C ALA A 95 -20.69 7.32 8.16
N VAL A 96 -19.88 7.24 7.10
CA VAL A 96 -19.98 8.15 5.94
C VAL A 96 -21.33 7.97 5.25
N ALA A 97 -21.76 6.74 5.00
CA ALA A 97 -23.04 6.44 4.36
C ALA A 97 -24.23 6.98 5.16
N GLU A 98 -24.19 6.85 6.50
CA GLU A 98 -25.19 7.41 7.39
C GLU A 98 -25.25 8.94 7.31
N GLU A 99 -24.10 9.62 7.37
CA GLU A 99 -24.03 11.09 7.26
C GLU A 99 -24.50 11.60 5.89
N MET A 100 -24.10 10.89 4.83
CA MET A 100 -24.39 11.26 3.44
C MET A 100 -25.79 10.85 2.98
N GLY A 101 -26.49 10.01 3.75
CA GLY A 101 -27.78 9.44 3.36
C GLY A 101 -27.68 8.47 2.18
N THR A 102 -26.52 7.86 1.99
CA THR A 102 -26.25 6.84 0.96
C THR A 102 -26.34 5.43 1.56
N THR A 103 -26.30 4.40 0.72
CA THR A 103 -26.43 3.00 1.16
C THR A 103 -25.09 2.29 1.03
N LEU A 104 -24.58 1.76 2.13
CA LEU A 104 -23.44 0.84 2.10
C LEU A 104 -23.91 -0.56 1.67
N HIS A 105 -23.26 -1.10 0.65
CA HIS A 105 -23.45 -2.47 0.14
C HIS A 105 -22.12 -2.99 -0.42
N PRO A 106 -21.97 -4.31 -0.72
CA PRO A 106 -20.69 -4.89 -1.12
C PRO A 106 -19.99 -4.13 -2.25
N GLU A 107 -20.70 -3.85 -3.34
CA GLU A 107 -20.19 -3.16 -4.55
C GLU A 107 -20.17 -1.63 -4.47
N ALA A 108 -20.51 -1.03 -3.31
CA ALA A 108 -20.56 0.41 -3.16
C ALA A 108 -19.22 1.06 -3.53
N GLN A 109 -19.26 2.19 -4.23
CA GLN A 109 -18.05 2.88 -4.68
C GLN A 109 -17.85 4.14 -3.86
N TRP A 110 -16.63 4.40 -3.37
CA TRP A 110 -16.35 5.54 -2.48
C TRP A 110 -16.85 6.86 -3.05
N HIS A 111 -16.54 7.13 -4.32
CA HIS A 111 -16.95 8.37 -4.98
C HIS A 111 -18.47 8.59 -5.00
N ARG A 112 -19.29 7.54 -5.01
CA ARG A 112 -20.75 7.65 -4.90
C ARG A 112 -21.20 7.85 -3.46
N LEU A 113 -20.65 7.07 -2.52
CA LEU A 113 -20.95 7.21 -1.10
C LEU A 113 -20.62 8.61 -0.56
N ALA A 114 -19.49 9.17 -0.97
CA ALA A 114 -18.98 10.47 -0.55
C ALA A 114 -19.46 11.66 -1.42
N ALA A 115 -20.31 11.40 -2.41
CA ALA A 115 -20.81 12.38 -3.39
C ALA A 115 -19.69 13.17 -4.09
N ARG A 116 -18.64 12.47 -4.54
CA ARG A 116 -17.60 12.97 -5.45
C ARG A 116 -18.07 12.92 -6.90
N SER A 117 -17.51 13.78 -7.75
CA SER A 117 -17.93 13.85 -9.16
C SER A 117 -17.43 12.68 -10.02
N SER A 118 -16.34 12.03 -9.62
CA SER A 118 -15.75 10.86 -10.28
C SER A 118 -14.83 10.10 -9.31
N PRO A 119 -14.39 8.87 -9.63
CA PRO A 119 -13.40 8.15 -8.83
C PRO A 119 -12.09 8.91 -8.63
N SER A 120 -11.65 9.67 -9.65
CA SER A 120 -10.39 10.43 -9.61
C SER A 120 -10.54 11.83 -9.01
N ASP A 121 -11.70 12.16 -8.44
CA ASP A 121 -11.97 13.45 -7.81
C ASP A 121 -11.59 13.43 -6.32
N HIS A 122 -10.30 13.66 -6.07
CA HIS A 122 -9.75 13.83 -4.71
C HIS A 122 -9.73 15.30 -4.26
N GLY A 123 -10.51 16.16 -4.93
CA GLY A 123 -10.59 17.58 -4.63
C GLY A 123 -11.31 17.86 -3.31
N PRO A 124 -11.22 19.11 -2.79
CA PRO A 124 -12.08 19.51 -1.69
C PRO A 124 -13.55 19.29 -2.08
N PRO A 125 -14.39 18.83 -1.14
CA PRO A 125 -15.77 18.51 -1.44
C PRO A 125 -16.51 19.71 -2.02
N HIS A 126 -17.29 19.45 -3.06
CA HIS A 126 -18.15 20.45 -3.67
C HIS A 126 -19.58 20.29 -3.15
N GLY A 127 -20.16 21.36 -2.60
CA GLY A 127 -21.54 21.34 -2.12
C GLY A 127 -21.73 20.48 -0.87
N THR A 128 -22.53 19.42 -0.98
CA THR A 128 -22.92 18.54 0.14
C THR A 128 -22.06 17.28 0.28
N GLY A 129 -20.94 17.19 -0.45
CA GLY A 129 -20.01 16.06 -0.39
C GLY A 129 -19.37 15.84 0.99
N TRP A 130 -18.85 14.62 1.22
CA TRP A 130 -18.18 14.26 2.47
C TRP A 130 -17.07 15.26 2.80
N ALA A 131 -17.15 15.85 4.00
CA ALA A 131 -16.28 16.96 4.40
C ALA A 131 -14.87 16.53 4.82
N GLY A 132 -14.68 15.24 5.13
CA GLY A 132 -13.42 14.68 5.57
C GLY A 132 -12.54 14.17 4.42
N GLY A 133 -11.50 13.42 4.80
CA GLY A 133 -10.54 12.84 3.85
C GLY A 133 -11.04 11.54 3.23
N ASP A 134 -10.64 11.29 1.99
CA ASP A 134 -10.89 10.03 1.29
C ASP A 134 -10.07 8.88 1.91
N PRO A 135 -10.53 7.62 1.77
CA PRO A 135 -9.71 6.45 2.04
C PRO A 135 -8.42 6.48 1.22
N HIS A 136 -7.35 5.91 1.78
CA HIS A 136 -6.12 5.77 1.03
C HIS A 136 -6.24 4.61 0.03
N GLU A 137 -6.05 4.90 -1.25
CA GLU A 137 -5.97 3.88 -2.30
C GLU A 137 -4.66 3.09 -2.19
N GLY A 138 -4.74 1.77 -2.37
CA GLY A 138 -3.57 0.88 -2.39
C GLY A 138 -2.81 0.75 -1.07
N LEU A 139 -3.33 1.31 0.02
CA LEU A 139 -2.62 1.42 1.29
C LEU A 139 -3.51 1.02 2.47
N LEU A 140 -3.37 -0.22 2.89
CA LEU A 140 -3.92 -0.69 4.15
C LEU A 140 -3.04 -0.21 5.32
N ASP A 141 -3.65 0.49 6.27
CA ASP A 141 -2.94 1.01 7.45
C ASP A 141 -2.29 -0.11 8.28
N ARG A 142 -1.19 0.21 8.98
CA ARG A 142 -0.45 -0.73 9.83
C ARG A 142 -1.31 -1.45 10.84
N ARG A 143 -2.23 -0.74 11.50
CA ARG A 143 -3.12 -1.35 12.51
C ARG A 143 -4.09 -2.34 11.87
N LEU A 144 -4.61 -2.02 10.69
CA LEU A 144 -5.52 -2.89 9.96
C LEU A 144 -4.79 -4.10 9.35
N LEU A 145 -3.58 -3.91 8.83
CA LEU A 145 -2.76 -5.01 8.36
C LEU A 145 -2.42 -5.98 9.49
N ALA A 146 -2.14 -5.49 10.70
CA ALA A 146 -1.88 -6.34 11.86
C ALA A 146 -3.12 -7.18 12.25
N ALA A 147 -4.30 -6.56 12.30
CA ALA A 147 -5.55 -7.27 12.56
C ALA A 147 -5.84 -8.33 11.48
N LEU A 148 -5.66 -7.96 10.21
CA LEU A 148 -5.80 -8.88 9.08
C LEU A 148 -4.81 -10.05 9.18
N ALA A 149 -3.54 -9.78 9.50
CA ALA A 149 -2.51 -10.80 9.67
C ALA A 149 -2.86 -11.80 10.78
N ASP A 150 -3.37 -11.32 11.91
CA ASP A 150 -3.82 -12.17 13.03
C ASP A 150 -4.96 -13.10 12.62
N VAL A 151 -5.90 -12.63 11.79
CA VAL A 151 -6.96 -13.48 11.24
C VAL A 151 -6.38 -14.48 10.23
N LEU A 152 -5.64 -14.01 9.21
CA LEU A 152 -5.10 -14.86 8.14
C LEU A 152 -4.17 -15.96 8.66
N ALA A 153 -3.37 -15.68 9.70
CA ALA A 153 -2.49 -16.68 10.33
C ALA A 153 -3.25 -17.89 10.90
N ARG A 154 -4.50 -17.71 11.35
CA ARG A 154 -5.33 -18.80 11.90
C ARG A 154 -5.97 -19.67 10.82
N HIS A 155 -5.94 -19.23 9.57
CA HIS A 155 -6.65 -19.86 8.45
C HIS A 155 -5.70 -20.42 7.37
N THR A 156 -4.45 -20.72 7.75
CA THR A 156 -3.48 -21.46 6.92
C THR A 156 -2.75 -22.50 7.76
N GLY A 157 -2.36 -23.61 7.13
CA GLY A 157 -1.46 -24.60 7.70
C GLY A 157 0.01 -24.24 7.58
N THR A 158 0.35 -23.16 6.86
CA THR A 158 1.73 -22.70 6.62
C THR A 158 1.93 -21.21 6.96
N PRO A 159 1.61 -20.75 8.18
CA PRO A 159 1.76 -19.34 8.55
C PRO A 159 3.23 -18.87 8.59
N GLU A 160 4.18 -19.78 8.72
CA GLU A 160 5.61 -19.49 8.64
C GLU A 160 6.12 -19.29 7.21
N ASP A 161 5.27 -19.54 6.21
CA ASP A 161 5.65 -19.61 4.81
C ASP A 161 4.61 -18.95 3.90
N THR A 162 4.78 -17.65 3.69
CA THR A 162 3.91 -16.84 2.82
C THR A 162 4.72 -16.06 1.80
N VAL A 163 4.08 -15.75 0.67
CA VAL A 163 4.62 -14.91 -0.39
C VAL A 163 3.92 -13.57 -0.36
N VAL A 164 4.70 -12.50 -0.20
CA VAL A 164 4.26 -11.10 -0.13
C VAL A 164 4.71 -10.41 -1.40
N ALA A 165 3.78 -9.81 -2.14
CA ALA A 165 4.05 -9.10 -3.37
C ALA A 165 3.94 -7.59 -3.14
N PHE A 166 4.89 -6.84 -3.72
CA PHE A 166 4.79 -5.39 -3.83
C PHE A 166 4.92 -4.95 -5.27
N TRP A 167 4.03 -4.06 -5.71
CA TRP A 167 4.07 -3.49 -7.05
C TRP A 167 5.40 -2.77 -7.31
N ASP A 168 6.05 -3.08 -8.43
CA ASP A 168 7.35 -2.50 -8.81
C ASP A 168 7.28 -1.00 -9.16
N GLY A 169 6.06 -0.46 -9.35
CA GLY A 169 5.83 0.90 -9.80
C GLY A 169 5.62 1.95 -8.70
N TYR A 170 5.69 1.60 -7.41
CA TYR A 170 5.52 2.57 -6.31
C TYR A 170 6.56 3.72 -6.30
N GLY A 171 7.66 3.61 -7.06
CA GLY A 171 8.68 4.67 -7.18
C GLY A 171 9.61 4.79 -5.96
N VAL A 172 9.41 3.97 -4.94
CA VAL A 172 10.25 3.91 -3.72
C VAL A 172 11.40 2.91 -3.83
N TRP A 173 11.38 2.05 -4.85
CA TRP A 173 12.35 0.97 -5.00
C TRP A 173 13.70 1.47 -5.51
N PRO A 174 14.80 0.83 -5.07
CA PRO A 174 16.11 1.18 -5.56
C PRO A 174 16.29 0.82 -7.05
N THR A 175 17.05 1.61 -7.79
CA THR A 175 17.37 1.45 -9.21
C THR A 175 18.06 0.12 -9.48
N ALA A 176 18.81 -0.39 -8.49
CA ALA A 176 19.41 -1.71 -8.52
C ALA A 176 18.39 -2.86 -8.63
N TRP A 177 17.10 -2.61 -8.34
CA TRP A 177 16.03 -3.60 -8.49
C TRP A 177 15.35 -3.58 -9.85
N ARG A 178 15.63 -2.59 -10.71
CA ARG A 178 14.96 -2.42 -12.02
C ARG A 178 14.99 -3.69 -12.90
N ASP A 179 16.09 -4.43 -12.84
CA ASP A 179 16.29 -5.63 -13.67
C ASP A 179 16.11 -6.94 -12.88
N LEU A 180 15.59 -6.86 -11.64
CA LEU A 180 15.29 -8.08 -10.86
C LEU A 180 14.05 -8.79 -11.42
N PRO A 181 13.98 -10.12 -11.29
CA PRO A 181 12.79 -10.86 -11.69
C PRO A 181 11.55 -10.38 -10.94
N THR A 182 10.46 -10.23 -11.67
CA THR A 182 9.13 -9.87 -11.17
C THR A 182 8.11 -10.93 -11.59
N ALA A 183 7.05 -11.06 -10.80
CA ALA A 183 5.88 -11.80 -11.21
C ALA A 183 4.87 -10.84 -11.84
N ARG A 184 4.26 -11.24 -12.96
CA ARG A 184 3.21 -10.46 -13.60
C ARG A 184 1.84 -10.96 -13.13
N GLN A 185 1.11 -10.08 -12.46
CA GLN A 185 -0.29 -10.25 -12.06
C GLN A 185 -1.10 -9.10 -12.67
N PRO A 186 -2.38 -9.28 -13.00
CA PRO A 186 -3.00 -8.68 -14.20
C PRO A 186 -2.64 -7.21 -14.44
N GLY A 187 -1.80 -6.96 -15.46
CA GLY A 187 -1.41 -5.61 -15.88
C GLY A 187 -0.26 -4.95 -15.11
N ARG A 188 0.29 -5.58 -14.08
CA ARG A 188 1.35 -5.03 -13.20
C ARG A 188 2.44 -6.06 -12.92
N ASP A 189 3.63 -5.58 -12.59
CA ASP A 189 4.78 -6.41 -12.23
C ASP A 189 5.09 -6.24 -10.74
N TYR A 190 5.40 -7.34 -10.05
CA TYR A 190 5.55 -7.35 -8.60
C TYR A 190 6.87 -7.97 -8.18
N PHE A 191 7.50 -7.35 -7.19
CA PHE A 191 8.59 -7.96 -6.44
C PHE A 191 8.03 -8.89 -5.37
N LEU A 192 8.53 -10.13 -5.33
CA LEU A 192 8.07 -11.15 -4.39
C LEU A 192 9.06 -11.38 -3.25
N PHE A 193 8.54 -11.48 -2.04
CA PHE A 193 9.27 -11.76 -0.81
C PHE A 193 8.65 -12.96 -0.11
N ARG A 194 9.48 -13.84 0.45
CA ARG A 194 8.99 -14.98 1.25
C ARG A 194 9.12 -14.68 2.73
N ARG A 195 8.02 -14.54 3.47
CA ARG A 195 8.05 -14.23 4.91
C ARG A 195 7.03 -15.06 5.68
N PRO A 196 7.28 -15.36 6.97
CA PRO A 196 6.21 -15.77 7.86
C PRO A 196 5.22 -14.62 8.06
N VAL A 197 3.95 -14.93 8.34
CA VAL A 197 2.92 -13.93 8.62
C VAL A 197 3.37 -12.93 9.68
N ALA A 198 4.03 -13.42 10.73
CA ALA A 198 4.54 -12.61 11.85
C ALA A 198 5.59 -11.55 11.45
N ASP A 199 6.25 -11.68 10.30
CA ASP A 199 7.26 -10.72 9.82
C ASP A 199 6.73 -9.78 8.73
N VAL A 200 5.50 -9.95 8.27
CA VAL A 200 4.94 -9.15 7.15
C VAL A 200 4.82 -7.68 7.52
N GLU A 201 4.34 -7.35 8.73
CA GLU A 201 4.25 -5.96 9.19
C GLU A 201 5.63 -5.27 9.19
N ARG A 202 6.67 -5.98 9.65
CA ARG A 202 8.05 -5.50 9.63
C ARG A 202 8.51 -5.28 8.18
N LEU A 203 8.26 -6.23 7.28
CA LEU A 203 8.61 -6.09 5.87
C LEU A 203 7.95 -4.85 5.25
N CYS A 204 6.67 -4.60 5.55
CA CYS A 204 5.91 -3.43 5.06
C CYS A 204 6.47 -2.09 5.55
N ALA A 205 7.11 -2.06 6.72
CA ALA A 205 7.78 -0.88 7.25
C ALA A 205 9.22 -0.70 6.69
N GLU A 206 9.91 -1.80 6.37
CA GLU A 206 11.33 -1.78 6.05
C GLU A 206 11.62 -1.82 4.54
N ALA A 207 10.83 -2.55 3.73
CA ALA A 207 11.08 -2.68 2.30
C ALA A 207 10.99 -1.33 1.54
N PRO A 208 9.98 -0.48 1.76
CA PRO A 208 9.92 0.84 1.10
C PRO A 208 11.09 1.76 1.50
N SER A 209 11.73 1.48 2.64
CA SER A 209 12.89 2.22 3.14
C SER A 209 14.21 1.86 2.46
N VAL A 210 14.26 0.77 1.67
CA VAL A 210 15.50 0.32 1.02
C VAL A 210 16.05 1.38 0.07
N GLY A 211 15.18 2.06 -0.68
CA GLY A 211 15.58 3.17 -1.55
C GLY A 211 16.30 4.29 -0.76
N HIS A 212 15.76 4.68 0.39
CA HIS A 212 16.38 5.67 1.28
C HIS A 212 17.74 5.18 1.84
N ALA A 213 17.88 3.89 2.10
CA ALA A 213 19.13 3.29 2.59
C ALA A 213 20.22 3.18 1.53
N LEU A 214 19.87 3.13 0.24
CA LEU A 214 20.84 3.07 -0.86
C LEU A 214 21.21 4.46 -1.41
N GLY A 215 20.44 5.50 -1.07
CA GLY A 215 20.77 6.90 -1.33
C GLY A 215 19.80 7.60 -2.29
N PRO A 216 19.91 8.92 -2.47
CA PRO A 216 18.95 9.71 -3.24
C PRO A 216 18.94 9.39 -4.75
N ASP A 217 20.06 8.91 -5.30
CA ASP A 217 20.14 8.45 -6.69
C ASP A 217 19.61 7.01 -6.86
N ALA A 218 19.25 6.36 -5.75
CA ALA A 218 18.76 5.00 -5.76
C ALA A 218 17.26 4.94 -6.04
N THR A 219 16.41 5.91 -5.69
CA THR A 219 14.98 5.80 -6.03
C THR A 219 14.66 6.35 -7.41
N SER A 220 13.67 5.77 -8.10
CA SER A 220 13.12 6.35 -9.33
C SER A 220 12.21 7.54 -8.98
N GLY A 221 12.78 8.63 -8.46
CA GLY A 221 12.00 9.81 -8.04
C GLY A 221 12.81 11.11 -8.02
N THR A 222 12.15 12.22 -8.32
CA THR A 222 12.73 13.57 -8.13
C THR A 222 12.20 14.15 -6.82
N ILE A 223 13.07 14.44 -5.87
CA ILE A 223 12.68 15.17 -4.64
C ILE A 223 12.48 16.65 -5.01
N THR A 224 11.26 17.14 -4.88
CA THR A 224 10.94 18.57 -5.03
C THR A 224 10.91 19.23 -3.65
N VAL A 225 11.77 20.23 -3.44
CA VAL A 225 11.81 21.00 -2.18
C VAL A 225 11.13 22.34 -2.42
N PHE A 226 10.10 22.65 -1.63
CA PHE A 226 9.46 23.97 -1.63
C PHE A 226 10.26 24.93 -0.75
N ILE A 227 10.75 26.03 -1.34
CA ILE A 227 11.52 27.06 -0.64
C ILE A 227 10.61 28.28 -0.47
N PRO A 228 10.30 28.72 0.77
CA PRO A 228 9.57 29.96 1.00
C PRO A 228 10.30 31.18 0.41
N ASP A 229 9.54 32.12 -0.14
CA ASP A 229 10.10 33.33 -0.77
C ASP A 229 11.04 34.09 0.16
N GLY A 230 12.22 34.45 -0.35
CA GLY A 230 13.21 35.28 0.35
C GLY A 230 14.18 34.53 1.27
N GLN A 231 14.04 33.22 1.44
CA GLN A 231 15.07 32.41 2.10
C GLN A 231 16.07 31.84 1.07
N PRO A 232 17.39 31.88 1.35
CA PRO A 232 18.34 31.12 0.56
C PRO A 232 17.99 29.63 0.67
N PRO A 233 18.15 28.83 -0.40
CA PRO A 233 17.96 27.39 -0.31
C PRO A 233 18.87 26.84 0.79
N ALA A 234 18.28 26.15 1.76
CA ALA A 234 19.06 25.29 2.65
C ALA A 234 19.84 24.27 1.79
N PRO A 235 21.06 23.86 2.19
CA PRO A 235 21.73 22.76 1.51
C PRO A 235 20.80 21.53 1.51
N PRO A 236 20.81 20.71 0.44
CA PRO A 236 20.04 19.48 0.45
C PRO A 236 20.50 18.58 1.61
N PRO A 237 19.60 17.80 2.22
CA PRO A 237 19.97 16.88 3.28
C PRO A 237 21.04 15.90 2.79
N THR A 238 21.99 15.57 3.67
CA THR A 238 22.93 14.46 3.43
C THR A 238 22.17 13.13 3.29
N PRO A 239 22.75 12.09 2.66
CA PRO A 239 22.11 10.77 2.58
C PRO A 239 21.71 10.18 3.95
N ASP A 240 22.47 10.46 5.00
CA ASP A 240 22.16 10.02 6.38
C ASP A 240 21.02 10.83 7.00
N GLU A 241 20.98 12.14 6.79
CA GLU A 241 19.84 12.97 7.21
C GLU A 241 18.56 12.59 6.46
N HIS A 242 18.67 12.30 5.16
CA HIS A 242 17.57 11.81 4.35
C HIS A 242 17.06 10.45 4.85
N LEU A 243 17.95 9.49 5.10
CA LEU A 243 17.56 8.19 5.67
C LEU A 243 16.86 8.36 7.03
N ALA A 244 17.44 9.13 7.94
CA ALA A 244 16.87 9.36 9.27
C ALA A 244 15.53 10.09 9.25
N MET A 245 15.30 10.94 8.24
CA MET A 245 14.08 11.71 8.08
C MET A 245 12.92 10.89 7.51
N TRP A 246 13.16 10.02 6.53
CA TRP A 246 12.08 9.40 5.76
C TRP A 246 11.85 7.93 6.11
N ALA A 247 12.90 7.15 6.35
CA ALA A 247 12.75 5.71 6.60
C ALA A 247 11.89 5.34 7.82
N PRO A 248 11.88 6.09 8.94
CA PRO A 248 11.00 5.75 10.07
C PRO A 248 9.51 5.92 9.76
N HIS A 249 9.18 6.67 8.71
CA HIS A 249 7.81 7.01 8.31
C HIS A 249 7.36 6.27 7.05
N ALA A 250 8.24 5.49 6.42
CA ALA A 250 7.87 4.70 5.26
C ALA A 250 6.93 3.56 5.65
N TRP A 251 5.92 3.34 4.83
CA TRP A 251 4.95 2.27 4.98
C TRP A 251 4.37 1.94 3.61
N GLN A 252 4.25 0.64 3.32
CA GLN A 252 3.49 0.14 2.20
C GLN A 252 2.93 -1.23 2.60
N SER A 253 1.61 -1.40 2.54
CA SER A 253 0.99 -2.72 2.70
C SER A 253 1.29 -3.61 1.49
N PRO A 254 1.19 -4.95 1.62
CA PRO A 254 1.34 -5.82 0.47
C PRO A 254 0.34 -5.44 -0.62
N SER A 255 0.76 -5.51 -1.88
CA SER A 255 -0.18 -5.44 -2.99
C SER A 255 -0.94 -6.76 -3.09
N GLU A 256 -0.23 -7.87 -2.90
CA GLU A 256 -0.82 -9.21 -2.87
C GLU A 256 -0.13 -10.05 -1.79
N TRP A 257 -0.84 -11.04 -1.26
CA TRP A 257 -0.30 -11.91 -0.21
C TRP A 257 -1.01 -13.26 -0.18
N TRP A 258 -0.26 -14.35 -0.11
CA TRP A 258 -0.81 -15.71 0.02
C TRP A 258 0.16 -16.65 0.76
N PRO A 259 -0.34 -17.70 1.44
CA PRO A 259 0.48 -18.73 2.05
C PRO A 259 0.88 -19.80 1.03
N ALA A 260 1.92 -20.59 1.36
CA ALA A 260 2.39 -21.68 0.50
C ALA A 260 1.32 -22.75 0.23
N ASP A 261 0.43 -23.00 1.19
CA ASP A 261 -0.71 -23.92 1.01
C ASP A 261 -1.89 -23.32 0.23
N ARG A 262 -1.82 -22.03 -0.14
CA ARG A 262 -2.85 -21.28 -0.88
C ARG A 262 -4.24 -21.36 -0.23
N ALA A 263 -4.30 -21.48 1.10
CA ALA A 263 -5.57 -21.52 1.82
C ALA A 263 -6.37 -20.21 1.72
N TRP A 264 -5.68 -19.10 1.43
CA TRP A 264 -6.25 -17.79 1.17
C TRP A 264 -5.38 -16.98 0.23
N ALA A 265 -5.92 -15.89 -0.32
CA ALA A 265 -5.16 -14.85 -0.98
C ALA A 265 -5.77 -13.48 -0.72
N MET A 266 -4.92 -12.48 -0.55
CA MET A 266 -5.28 -11.08 -0.37
C MET A 266 -4.80 -10.28 -1.57
N SER A 267 -5.60 -9.31 -2.00
CA SER A 267 -5.22 -8.31 -3.00
C SER A 267 -5.66 -6.92 -2.56
N ASN A 268 -4.70 -6.00 -2.52
CA ASN A 268 -4.82 -4.61 -2.18
C ASN A 268 -4.24 -3.81 -3.37
N ASP A 269 -5.04 -3.72 -4.43
CA ASP A 269 -4.63 -3.05 -5.66
C ASP A 269 -4.38 -1.56 -5.43
N THR A 270 -3.38 -1.02 -6.14
CA THR A 270 -2.95 0.36 -5.93
C THR A 270 -3.99 1.41 -6.29
N ASP A 271 -4.97 1.07 -7.11
CA ASP A 271 -6.05 1.97 -7.55
C ASP A 271 -7.34 1.78 -6.72
N LEU A 272 -7.32 0.95 -5.68
CA LEU A 272 -8.51 0.61 -4.90
C LEU A 272 -8.44 1.14 -3.47
N ASP A 273 -9.58 1.63 -3.01
CA ASP A 273 -9.89 2.09 -1.65
C ASP A 273 -10.26 0.93 -0.69
N SER A 274 -9.97 -0.30 -1.10
CA SER A 274 -10.36 -1.52 -0.38
C SER A 274 -9.48 -2.70 -0.76
N THR A 275 -9.42 -3.67 0.16
CA THR A 275 -8.66 -4.92 0.00
C THR A 275 -9.62 -6.09 -0.18
N LEU A 276 -9.39 -6.94 -1.18
CA LEU A 276 -10.11 -8.20 -1.38
C LEU A 276 -9.37 -9.35 -0.73
N VAL A 277 -10.12 -10.28 -0.12
CA VAL A 277 -9.60 -11.53 0.44
C VAL A 277 -10.46 -12.69 -0.06
N GLY A 278 -9.83 -13.72 -0.61
CA GLY A 278 -10.44 -15.02 -0.91
C GLY A 278 -9.92 -16.10 0.04
N GLY A 279 -10.78 -17.00 0.48
CA GLY A 279 -10.40 -18.16 1.31
C GLY A 279 -11.56 -19.06 1.67
N SER A 280 -11.48 -19.71 2.84
CA SER A 280 -12.58 -20.53 3.37
C SER A 280 -13.75 -19.65 3.84
N ARG A 281 -14.95 -20.22 3.95
CA ARG A 281 -16.08 -19.50 4.56
C ARG A 281 -15.77 -19.09 6.00
N ALA A 282 -15.14 -19.98 6.76
CA ALA A 282 -14.74 -19.70 8.14
C ALA A 282 -13.78 -18.51 8.24
N LEU A 283 -12.87 -18.34 7.28
CA LEU A 283 -12.01 -17.16 7.22
C LEU A 283 -12.83 -15.88 7.02
N VAL A 284 -13.74 -15.87 6.04
CA VAL A 284 -14.55 -14.67 5.77
C VAL A 284 -15.48 -14.35 6.94
N ASP A 285 -16.06 -15.35 7.58
CA ASP A 285 -16.91 -15.14 8.75
C ASP A 285 -16.11 -14.52 9.92
N ASP A 286 -14.87 -14.97 10.14
CA ASP A 286 -13.96 -14.37 11.13
C ASP A 286 -13.55 -12.94 10.77
N LEU A 287 -13.33 -12.63 9.49
CA LEU A 287 -13.03 -11.27 9.03
C LEU A 287 -14.22 -10.33 9.25
N VAL A 288 -15.43 -10.79 8.95
CA VAL A 288 -16.67 -10.01 9.16
C VAL A 288 -16.97 -9.78 10.64
N ALA A 289 -16.53 -10.68 11.51
CA ALA A 289 -16.70 -10.55 12.96
C ALA A 289 -15.61 -9.70 13.64
N ASP A 290 -14.56 -9.29 12.93
CA ASP A 290 -13.47 -8.50 13.50
C ASP A 290 -13.94 -7.06 13.81
N GLU A 291 -13.63 -6.56 15.01
CA GLU A 291 -14.09 -5.24 15.45
C GLU A 291 -13.24 -4.07 14.89
N LEU A 292 -12.05 -4.34 14.37
CA LEU A 292 -11.15 -3.33 13.81
C LEU A 292 -11.32 -3.20 12.29
N LEU A 293 -11.68 -4.28 11.60
CA LEU A 293 -11.86 -4.31 10.16
C LEU A 293 -13.31 -4.01 9.78
N GLU A 294 -13.53 -3.06 8.87
CA GLU A 294 -14.85 -2.89 8.24
C GLU A 294 -14.93 -3.80 7.02
N VAL A 295 -15.67 -4.90 7.15
CA VAL A 295 -15.66 -5.98 6.14
C VAL A 295 -17.06 -6.28 5.63
N LEU A 296 -17.17 -6.42 4.30
CA LEU A 296 -18.37 -6.87 3.62
C LEU A 296 -18.11 -8.22 2.95
N PRO A 297 -19.01 -9.22 3.06
CA PRO A 297 -18.97 -10.39 2.19
C PRO A 297 -19.01 -9.95 0.73
N TRP A 298 -18.17 -10.55 -0.11
CA TRP A 298 -18.05 -10.16 -1.52
C TRP A 298 -18.65 -11.24 -2.44
N PRO A 299 -19.55 -10.87 -3.37
CA PRO A 299 -20.11 -11.81 -4.34
C PRO A 299 -19.08 -12.15 -5.43
N VAL A 300 -19.09 -13.40 -5.88
CA VAL A 300 -18.08 -13.93 -6.84
C VAL A 300 -18.18 -13.23 -8.21
N ASP A 301 -19.38 -12.78 -8.57
CA ASP A 301 -19.69 -12.01 -9.79
C ASP A 301 -19.66 -10.49 -9.58
N GLY A 302 -19.35 -10.02 -8.36
CA GLY A 302 -19.29 -8.61 -8.02
C GLY A 302 -18.21 -7.85 -8.77
N SER A 303 -18.48 -6.57 -9.03
CA SER A 303 -17.62 -5.68 -9.81
C SER A 303 -17.08 -4.54 -8.94
N LEU A 304 -15.80 -4.23 -9.10
CA LEU A 304 -15.16 -3.02 -8.53
C LEU A 304 -14.92 -1.94 -9.58
N TRP A 305 -15.56 -2.05 -10.75
CA TRP A 305 -15.54 -0.97 -11.71
C TRP A 305 -16.25 0.25 -11.11
N SER A 306 -15.79 1.45 -11.46
CA SER A 306 -16.36 2.69 -10.93
C SER A 306 -17.86 2.86 -11.22
N SER A 307 -18.39 2.17 -12.23
CA SER A 307 -19.81 2.16 -12.55
C SER A 307 -20.62 1.04 -11.87
N ALA A 308 -20.02 0.24 -10.97
CA ALA A 308 -20.69 -0.92 -10.36
C ALA A 308 -21.68 -0.54 -9.25
N ASP A 309 -21.57 0.66 -8.68
CA ASP A 309 -22.53 1.15 -7.70
C ASP A 309 -23.80 1.64 -8.39
N ASP A 310 -24.74 0.71 -8.55
CA ASP A 310 -26.08 0.95 -9.11
C ASP A 310 -27.10 1.44 -8.06
N VAL A 311 -26.70 1.59 -6.80
CA VAL A 311 -27.59 1.99 -5.69
C VAL A 311 -27.45 3.48 -5.38
N ASN A 312 -26.22 3.98 -5.37
CA ASN A 312 -25.89 5.37 -5.08
C ASN A 312 -25.67 6.16 -6.38
N HIS A 313 -26.27 7.34 -6.50
CA HIS A 313 -26.28 8.15 -7.73
C HIS A 313 -25.77 9.57 -7.53
#